data_AF-A0A0D7B2B5-F1
#
_entry.id   AF-A0A0D7B2B5-F1
#
_cell.length_a   1.000
_cell.length_b   1.000
_cell.length_c   1.000
_cell.angle_alpha   90.00
_cell.angle_beta   90.00
_cell.angle_gamma   90.00
#
_symmetry.space_group_name_H-M   'P 1'
#
loop_
_entity.id
_entity.type
_entity.pdbx_description
1 polymer ?
#
loop_
_entity_poly.entity_id
_entity_poly.type
_entity_poly.pdbx_seq_one_letter_code
_entity_poly.pdbx_strand_id
1 'polypeptide(L)'
;MMAAALQLRFDMLPVEIAGVILAFLTFEDLVSACLVNKQVYSIIQESSRLQYILDLARFRMVANYESKTPYVKRLEALRKREAAWRTLTWQRRHRLLLPAVASIYEFVGGIYGNGRDHDRQDPIPGISFFQLPYGGLDEQPTYKMWSFPFPDLDIRDFTIDPSQDLLVLITSCEASSPYIFEMHLRTLSTNEPHPDVAATRLPCFAKDLLNAPLSNNAGAIRIQVSGGLIGFLMKEMDTIEVWNIASGFCSSFVLPSGIEDFTFITQTSFLIVRPSGFLEAYEFSEPAEHSPPPKLLGSFSFPPLAEGPMFWHSTLSLNPAPGYYPSSARNSYTNDEYFPNPKERVIACCVYIVDATQDPLRPQVFSFVFFFPISIFIPKHPKSVLDLCTNEPPPEGTSASPTDTIFFSTYSASSVDASQPHHPTATNMYPVPWDAWGPPNTRWFRECLVTDWQHALHGMRTVESITAKVWKGQPKETMEVALVDEIDNEGEEDCVDPGADVVVDYGATIEPASPDLMPVLIPSRRFLRIRDYNPCVVRMVEEQLGGRSGKMETGPMRTWKVCREPSVCKAQGAFKDDITSSLPYVESVSRSAFDMTDVMMDDCRVLLLKRTRGGRLLGIDVLTM
;
A
#
# COMPACT_ATOMS: atom_id res chain seq x y z
N MET A 1 65.97 9.67 7.36
CA MET A 1 64.86 10.55 7.81
C MET A 1 63.58 9.76 7.61
N MET A 2 63.13 9.06 8.67
CA MET A 2 61.87 8.30 8.64
C MET A 2 60.72 9.30 8.77
N ALA A 3 59.77 9.26 7.84
CA ALA A 3 58.49 9.94 8.01
C ALA A 3 57.80 9.36 9.23
N ALA A 4 57.71 10.14 10.31
CA ALA A 4 56.87 9.80 11.45
C ALA A 4 55.43 9.76 10.93
N ALA A 5 54.83 8.56 10.88
CA ALA A 5 53.41 8.44 10.68
C ALA A 5 52.73 9.16 11.85
N LEU A 6 52.20 10.35 11.59
CA LEU A 6 51.36 11.10 12.52
C LEU A 6 50.14 10.22 12.84
N GLN A 7 50.19 9.54 13.97
CA GLN A 7 49.06 8.79 14.50
C GLN A 7 48.05 9.81 15.01
N LEU A 8 47.16 10.27 14.12
CA LEU A 8 46.05 11.16 14.45
C LEU A 8 45.18 10.49 15.51
N ARG A 9 45.15 11.06 16.71
CA ARG A 9 44.29 10.57 17.79
C ARG A 9 42.93 11.26 17.70
N PHE A 10 41.86 10.47 17.76
CA PHE A 10 40.48 10.95 17.59
C PHE A 10 40.07 11.97 18.66
N ASP A 11 40.57 11.83 19.89
CA ASP A 11 40.34 12.74 21.04
C ASP A 11 40.92 14.15 20.83
N MET A 12 41.85 14.30 19.89
CA MET A 12 42.52 15.57 19.55
C MET A 12 41.89 16.28 18.34
N LEU A 13 40.88 15.68 17.70
CA LEU A 13 40.20 16.30 16.57
C LEU A 13 39.25 17.40 17.05
N PRO A 14 39.08 18.50 16.29
CA PRO A 14 37.97 19.42 16.49
C PRO A 14 36.63 18.68 16.47
N VAL A 15 35.69 19.12 17.31
CA VAL A 15 34.39 18.43 17.48
C VAL A 15 33.61 18.32 16.18
N GLU A 16 33.75 19.29 15.29
CA GLU A 16 33.12 19.31 13.97
C GLU A 16 33.66 18.18 13.09
N ILE A 17 34.97 17.96 13.11
CA ILE A 17 35.63 16.90 12.33
C ILE A 17 35.28 15.53 12.92
N ALA A 18 35.35 15.38 14.24
CA ALA A 18 34.92 14.17 14.93
C ALA A 18 33.45 13.84 14.60
N GLY A 19 32.57 14.85 14.62
CA GLY A 19 31.16 14.70 14.27
C GLY A 19 30.94 14.26 12.82
N VAL A 20 31.72 14.77 11.87
CA VAL A 20 31.68 14.32 10.46
C VAL A 20 32.14 12.88 10.32
N ILE A 21 33.23 12.48 11.00
CA ILE A 21 33.74 11.10 10.97
C ILE A 21 32.70 10.14 11.54
N LEU A 22 32.12 10.47 12.69
CA LEU A 22 31.08 9.65 13.32
C LEU A 22 29.83 9.52 12.44
N ALA A 23 29.54 10.50 11.58
CA ALA A 23 28.40 10.45 10.68
C ALA A 23 28.56 9.45 9.52
N PHE A 24 29.74 8.86 9.32
CA PHE A 24 29.95 7.74 8.39
C PHE A 24 29.67 6.37 9.02
N LEU A 25 29.44 6.31 10.33
CA LEU A 25 29.07 5.07 11.02
C LEU A 25 27.61 4.68 10.71
N THR A 26 27.32 3.38 10.77
CA THR A 26 25.94 2.90 10.86
C THR A 26 25.30 3.42 12.15
N PHE A 27 23.96 3.42 12.24
CA PHE A 27 23.32 3.86 13.48
C PHE A 27 23.65 2.89 14.64
N GLU A 28 23.82 1.60 14.36
CA GLU A 28 24.25 0.58 15.32
C GLU A 28 25.64 0.86 15.87
N ASP A 29 26.59 1.19 14.98
CA ASP A 29 27.95 1.57 15.36
C ASP A 29 27.97 2.91 16.10
N LEU A 30 27.10 3.85 15.72
CA LEU A 30 26.97 5.15 16.38
C LEU A 30 26.41 5.00 17.81
N VAL A 31 25.43 4.13 18.01
CA VAL A 31 24.94 3.76 19.35
C VAL A 31 26.04 3.06 20.14
N SER A 32 26.81 2.18 19.52
CA SER A 32 27.96 1.53 20.17
C SER A 32 29.06 2.53 20.55
N ALA A 33 29.30 3.54 19.70
CA ALA A 33 30.27 4.60 19.94
C ALA A 33 29.93 5.44 21.17
N CYS A 34 28.64 5.55 21.53
CA CYS A 34 28.20 6.20 22.77
C CYS A 34 28.79 5.56 24.03
N LEU A 35 29.22 4.28 23.95
CA LEU A 35 29.77 3.53 25.08
C LEU A 35 31.29 3.63 25.20
N VAL A 36 31.98 4.23 24.22
CA VAL A 36 33.45 4.26 24.16
C VAL A 36 34.03 5.15 25.26
N ASN A 37 33.61 6.43 25.32
CA ASN A 37 34.00 7.36 26.36
C ASN A 37 33.04 8.56 26.45
N LYS A 38 33.17 9.37 27.51
CA LYS A 38 32.31 10.54 27.76
C LYS A 38 32.42 11.65 26.70
N GLN A 39 33.58 11.82 26.08
CA GLN A 39 33.78 12.84 25.03
C GLN A 39 33.01 12.43 23.77
N VAL A 40 33.20 11.22 23.26
CA VAL A 40 32.46 10.68 22.11
C VAL A 40 30.96 10.70 22.38
N TYR A 41 30.54 10.29 23.58
CA TYR A 41 29.15 10.38 24.00
C TYR A 41 28.59 11.81 23.90
N SER A 42 29.28 12.82 24.47
CA SER A 42 28.86 14.23 24.40
C SER A 42 28.77 14.74 22.96
N ILE A 43 29.76 14.42 22.11
CA ILE A 43 29.73 14.79 20.68
C ILE A 43 28.48 14.22 19.99
N ILE A 44 28.13 12.96 20.25
CA ILE A 44 26.94 12.33 19.66
C ILE A 44 25.65 12.96 20.19
N GLN A 45 25.58 13.29 21.48
CA GLN A 45 24.38 13.88 22.09
C GLN A 45 24.13 15.33 21.65
N GLU A 46 25.19 16.12 21.49
CA GLU A 46 25.10 17.56 21.19
C GLU A 46 25.05 17.86 19.68
N SER A 47 25.53 16.93 18.84
CA SER A 47 25.48 17.09 17.39
C SER A 47 24.09 16.81 16.83
N SER A 48 23.43 17.87 16.33
CA SER A 48 22.14 17.75 15.63
C SER A 48 22.18 16.78 14.44
N ARG A 49 23.31 16.71 13.71
CA ARG A 49 23.51 15.77 12.61
C ARG A 49 23.48 14.32 13.07
N LEU A 50 24.20 14.00 14.14
CA LEU A 50 24.29 12.64 14.68
C LEU A 50 22.97 12.23 15.34
N GLN A 51 22.34 13.13 16.09
CA GLN A 51 21.00 12.93 16.63
C GLN A 51 19.95 12.71 15.53
N TYR A 52 20.05 13.43 14.42
CA TYR A 52 19.16 13.23 13.27
C TYR A 52 19.34 11.86 12.62
N ILE A 53 20.57 11.37 12.46
CA ILE A 53 20.83 10.01 11.96
C ILE A 53 20.20 8.96 12.90
N LEU A 54 20.36 9.11 14.21
CA LEU A 54 19.77 8.20 15.21
C LEU A 54 18.24 8.24 15.19
N ASP A 55 17.63 9.42 15.09
CA ASP A 55 16.18 9.57 15.06
C ASP A 55 15.58 9.04 13.74
N LEU A 56 16.25 9.22 12.60
CA LEU A 56 15.83 8.59 11.35
C LEU A 56 15.77 7.07 11.50
N ALA A 57 16.81 6.45 12.05
CA ALA A 57 16.82 5.01 12.32
C ALA A 57 15.71 4.60 13.31
N ARG A 58 15.52 5.37 14.39
CA ARG A 58 14.46 5.15 15.39
C ARG A 58 13.07 5.17 14.76
N PHE A 59 12.83 6.04 13.79
CA PHE A 59 11.53 6.22 13.13
C PHE A 59 11.38 5.45 11.81
N ARG A 60 12.37 4.61 11.45
CA ARG A 60 12.39 3.85 10.19
C ARG A 60 12.29 4.76 8.96
N MET A 61 13.00 5.88 9.01
CA MET A 61 13.06 6.89 7.96
C MET A 61 14.46 6.95 7.33
N VAL A 62 14.57 7.54 6.15
CA VAL A 62 15.82 7.82 5.47
C VAL A 62 15.91 9.31 5.18
N ALA A 63 17.11 9.88 5.28
CA ALA A 63 17.36 11.26 4.94
C ALA A 63 17.20 11.49 3.43
N ASN A 64 16.59 12.60 3.04
CA ASN A 64 16.86 13.16 1.72
C ASN A 64 18.20 13.90 1.77
N TYR A 65 19.16 13.47 0.96
CA TYR A 65 20.50 14.07 0.90
C TYR A 65 20.53 15.38 0.12
N GLU A 66 19.52 15.65 -0.71
CA GLU A 66 19.41 16.89 -1.46
C GLU A 66 18.96 18.08 -0.59
N SER A 67 18.33 17.80 0.56
CA SER A 67 17.82 18.82 1.45
C SER A 67 18.95 19.70 2.00
N LYS A 68 18.83 21.01 1.71
CA LYS A 68 19.76 22.06 2.19
C LYS A 68 19.39 22.59 3.57
N THR A 69 18.32 22.09 4.18
CA THR A 69 17.86 22.53 5.50
C THR A 69 18.88 22.13 6.57
N PRO A 70 19.26 23.04 7.50
CA PRO A 70 20.17 22.72 8.61
C PRO A 70 19.65 21.54 9.45
N TYR A 71 20.56 20.65 9.87
CA TYR A 71 20.22 19.43 10.63
C TYR A 71 19.38 19.69 11.88
N VAL A 72 19.58 20.82 12.57
CA VAL A 72 18.76 21.21 13.73
C VAL A 72 17.28 21.34 13.37
N LYS A 73 16.95 21.98 12.24
CA LYS A 73 15.57 22.15 11.77
C LYS A 73 14.98 20.83 11.30
N ARG A 74 15.77 20.01 10.59
CA ARG A 74 15.35 18.66 10.15
C ARG A 74 15.00 17.76 11.34
N LEU A 75 15.84 17.82 12.39
CA LEU A 75 15.62 17.08 13.63
C LEU A 75 14.36 17.55 14.37
N GLU A 76 14.16 18.86 14.48
CA GLU A 76 12.95 19.45 15.07
C GLU A 76 11.69 19.05 14.29
N ALA A 77 11.72 19.12 12.96
CA ALA A 77 10.62 18.73 12.10
C ALA A 77 10.27 17.25 12.25
N LEU A 78 11.26 16.36 12.20
CA LEU A 78 11.06 14.91 12.39
C LEU A 78 10.44 14.60 13.76
N ARG A 79 10.99 15.17 14.84
CA ARG A 79 10.46 14.97 16.20
C ARG A 79 9.06 15.53 16.37
N LYS A 80 8.78 16.71 15.81
CA LYS A 80 7.45 17.34 15.84
C LYS A 80 6.43 16.46 15.11
N ARG A 81 6.75 15.97 13.92
CA ARG A 81 5.92 15.04 13.14
C ARG A 81 5.59 13.77 13.93
N GLU A 82 6.61 13.14 14.51
CA GLU A 82 6.44 11.91 15.30
C GLU A 82 5.60 12.13 16.57
N ALA A 83 5.74 13.29 17.22
CA ALA A 83 4.87 13.69 18.31
C ALA A 83 3.42 13.91 17.86
N ALA A 84 3.21 14.55 16.70
CA ALA A 84 1.89 14.81 16.13
C ALA A 84 1.14 13.50 15.84
N TRP A 85 1.77 12.56 15.13
CA TRP A 85 1.20 11.22 14.87
C TRP A 85 0.87 10.46 16.16
N ARG A 86 1.79 10.46 17.13
CA ARG A 86 1.59 9.74 18.40
C ARG A 86 0.43 10.29 19.24
N THR A 87 0.19 11.60 19.15
CA THR A 87 -0.84 12.28 19.95
C THR A 87 -2.12 12.60 19.18
N LEU A 88 -2.15 12.33 17.87
CA LEU A 88 -3.21 12.72 16.94
C LEU A 88 -3.53 14.22 17.05
N THR A 89 -2.47 15.04 17.05
CA THR A 89 -2.58 16.50 17.14
C THR A 89 -2.53 17.09 15.74
N TRP A 90 -3.68 17.55 15.26
CA TRP A 90 -3.85 18.16 13.94
C TRP A 90 -3.51 19.65 14.01
N GLN A 91 -2.76 20.15 13.04
CA GLN A 91 -2.50 21.59 12.89
C GLN A 91 -3.70 22.30 12.27
N ARG A 92 -4.27 21.75 11.20
CA ARG A 92 -5.40 22.34 10.48
C ARG A 92 -6.33 21.29 9.88
N ARG A 93 -7.56 21.70 9.57
CA ARG A 93 -8.55 20.95 8.79
C ARG A 93 -8.95 21.78 7.57
N HIS A 94 -8.81 21.19 6.39
CA HIS A 94 -9.19 21.79 5.12
C HIS A 94 -10.34 20.98 4.51
N ARG A 95 -11.26 21.64 3.80
CA ARG A 95 -12.30 20.96 3.04
C ARG A 95 -12.02 21.12 1.56
N LEU A 96 -11.93 20.00 0.83
CA LEU A 96 -11.82 20.02 -0.63
C LEU A 96 -13.22 20.13 -1.24
N LEU A 97 -13.40 21.13 -2.10
CA LEU A 97 -14.57 21.21 -2.97
C LEU A 97 -14.25 20.39 -4.22
N LEU A 98 -14.94 19.26 -4.37
CA LEU A 98 -14.75 18.35 -5.48
C LEU A 98 -15.73 18.68 -6.61
N PRO A 99 -15.30 18.62 -7.89
CA PRO A 99 -16.19 18.62 -9.04
C PRO A 99 -16.99 17.31 -9.08
N ALA A 100 -17.76 17.08 -10.15
CA ALA A 100 -18.34 15.76 -10.39
C ALA A 100 -17.21 14.73 -10.54
N VAL A 101 -17.25 13.69 -9.70
CA VAL A 101 -16.19 12.71 -9.49
C VAL A 101 -16.58 11.34 -10.04
N ALA A 102 -15.68 10.73 -10.81
CA ALA A 102 -15.79 9.35 -11.30
C ALA A 102 -15.28 8.35 -10.24
N SER A 103 -15.37 7.05 -10.56
CA SER A 103 -14.95 5.95 -9.69
C SER A 103 -13.44 5.86 -9.49
N ILE A 104 -12.63 6.23 -10.50
CA ILE A 104 -11.17 6.12 -10.45
C ILE A 104 -10.53 7.32 -9.71
N TYR A 105 -9.61 7.04 -8.81
CA TYR A 105 -8.87 8.03 -8.04
C TYR A 105 -7.50 7.48 -7.65
N GLU A 106 -6.60 8.39 -7.33
CA GLU A 106 -5.24 8.07 -6.91
C GLU A 106 -4.78 9.08 -5.85
N PHE A 107 -4.03 8.62 -4.86
CA PHE A 107 -3.47 9.47 -3.81
C PHE A 107 -2.01 9.12 -3.50
N VAL A 108 -1.11 9.94 -4.04
CA VAL A 108 0.35 9.78 -3.89
C VAL A 108 0.98 11.13 -3.61
N GLY A 109 1.93 11.18 -2.66
CA GLY A 109 2.81 12.34 -2.47
C GLY A 109 2.08 13.67 -2.25
N GLY A 110 0.86 13.66 -1.69
CA GLY A 110 0.08 14.88 -1.49
C GLY A 110 -0.70 15.41 -2.66
N ILE A 111 -0.78 14.65 -3.74
CA ILE A 111 -1.67 14.94 -4.85
C ILE A 111 -2.79 13.91 -4.80
N TYR A 112 -4.02 14.40 -4.68
CA TYR A 112 -5.21 13.59 -4.89
C TYR A 112 -5.68 13.81 -6.33
N GLY A 113 -5.72 12.74 -7.12
CA GLY A 113 -6.27 12.72 -8.47
C GLY A 113 -7.63 12.03 -8.47
N ASN A 114 -8.56 12.50 -9.28
CA ASN A 114 -9.83 11.80 -9.50
C ASN A 114 -10.37 12.07 -10.91
N GLY A 115 -10.87 11.01 -11.55
CA GLY A 115 -11.54 11.10 -12.84
C GLY A 115 -12.79 11.97 -12.75
N ARG A 116 -13.15 12.66 -13.84
CA ARG A 116 -14.36 13.49 -13.88
C ARG A 116 -15.55 12.64 -14.32
N ASP A 117 -16.67 12.79 -13.64
CA ASP A 117 -17.95 12.20 -14.07
C ASP A 117 -18.64 13.15 -15.06
N HIS A 118 -19.21 12.60 -16.13
CA HIS A 118 -20.05 13.32 -17.06
C HIS A 118 -21.26 12.46 -17.42
N ASP A 119 -22.38 12.73 -16.73
CA ASP A 119 -23.71 12.23 -17.05
C ASP A 119 -23.78 10.74 -17.42
N ARG A 120 -22.94 9.90 -16.76
CA ARG A 120 -22.96 8.43 -16.83
C ARG A 120 -22.70 7.80 -18.20
N GLN A 121 -21.93 8.46 -19.07
CA GLN A 121 -21.48 7.84 -20.32
C GLN A 121 -19.96 7.66 -20.29
N ASP A 122 -19.53 6.39 -20.35
CA ASP A 122 -18.17 6.05 -20.75
C ASP A 122 -17.89 6.66 -22.13
N PRO A 123 -16.69 7.23 -22.37
CA PRO A 123 -15.49 7.19 -21.53
C PRO A 123 -15.31 8.37 -20.55
N ILE A 124 -14.39 8.24 -19.59
CA ILE A 124 -14.05 9.27 -18.61
C ILE A 124 -13.43 10.50 -19.31
N PRO A 125 -14.08 11.68 -19.31
CA PRO A 125 -13.73 12.82 -20.16
C PRO A 125 -12.51 13.63 -19.70
N GLY A 126 -11.96 13.34 -18.52
CA GLY A 126 -10.86 14.12 -17.95
C GLY A 126 -10.52 13.73 -16.52
N ILE A 127 -9.41 14.25 -16.01
CA ILE A 127 -8.94 14.01 -14.64
C ILE A 127 -8.68 15.34 -13.95
N SER A 128 -9.06 15.45 -12.68
CA SER A 128 -8.77 16.61 -11.83
C SER A 128 -7.76 16.23 -10.76
N PHE A 129 -6.77 17.11 -10.54
CA PHE A 129 -5.73 16.92 -9.53
C PHE A 129 -5.81 18.03 -8.49
N PHE A 130 -5.62 17.63 -7.24
CA PHE A 130 -5.65 18.49 -6.05
C PHE A 130 -4.33 18.34 -5.31
N GLN A 131 -3.51 19.37 -5.34
CA GLN A 131 -2.34 19.45 -4.47
C GLN A 131 -2.81 19.88 -3.08
N LEU A 132 -2.64 18.96 -2.13
CA LEU A 132 -3.15 19.13 -0.78
C LEU A 132 -2.21 20.00 0.08
N PRO A 133 -2.75 20.77 1.03
CA PRO A 133 -1.95 21.62 1.91
C PRO A 133 -0.88 20.85 2.71
N TYR A 134 0.26 21.50 2.97
CA TYR A 134 1.37 20.96 3.75
C TYR A 134 1.74 21.91 4.90
N GLY A 135 1.48 21.49 6.14
CA GLY A 135 1.80 22.26 7.35
C GLY A 135 1.04 23.59 7.48
N GLY A 136 1.07 24.18 8.69
CA GLY A 136 0.36 25.41 9.02
C GLY A 136 0.92 26.72 8.45
N LEU A 137 1.73 26.69 7.39
CA LEU A 137 2.38 27.88 6.81
C LEU A 137 1.52 28.65 5.81
N ASP A 138 0.47 28.03 5.25
CA ASP A 138 -0.38 28.73 4.28
C ASP A 138 -1.35 29.66 5.02
N GLU A 139 -1.23 30.99 4.92
CA GLU A 139 -2.18 31.91 5.58
C GLU A 139 -3.60 31.82 5.01
N GLN A 140 -3.79 31.16 3.84
CA GLN A 140 -5.09 30.93 3.20
C GLN A 140 -5.29 29.46 2.77
N PRO A 141 -6.54 28.95 2.77
CA PRO A 141 -6.86 27.54 2.50
C PRO A 141 -6.91 27.21 1.00
N THR A 142 -5.99 27.75 0.19
CA THR A 142 -5.99 27.54 -1.26
C THR A 142 -5.18 26.30 -1.59
N TYR A 143 -5.83 25.14 -1.62
CA TYR A 143 -5.28 24.00 -2.35
C TYR A 143 -5.20 24.36 -3.84
N LYS A 144 -4.15 23.90 -4.54
CA LYS A 144 -4.02 24.10 -5.99
C LYS A 144 -4.78 22.99 -6.69
N MET A 145 -5.71 23.36 -7.57
CA MET A 145 -6.43 22.44 -8.43
C MET A 145 -6.11 22.73 -9.89
N TRP A 146 -5.83 21.69 -10.66
CA TRP A 146 -5.74 21.74 -12.11
C TRP A 146 -6.40 20.51 -12.70
N SER A 147 -6.66 20.52 -14.00
CA SER A 147 -7.36 19.41 -14.64
C SER A 147 -7.06 19.35 -16.12
N PHE A 148 -7.13 18.14 -16.67
CA PHE A 148 -6.89 17.89 -18.08
C PHE A 148 -8.09 17.17 -18.69
N PRO A 149 -8.59 17.64 -19.86
CA PRO A 149 -9.58 16.92 -20.64
C PRO A 149 -8.90 15.84 -21.50
N PHE A 150 -9.58 14.72 -21.68
CA PHE A 150 -9.15 13.59 -22.51
C PHE A 150 -10.31 13.08 -23.38
N PRO A 151 -10.88 13.92 -24.27
CA PRO A 151 -12.10 13.58 -25.00
C PRO A 151 -11.93 12.40 -25.96
N ASP A 152 -10.71 12.15 -26.41
CA ASP A 152 -10.39 11.14 -27.42
C ASP A 152 -9.79 9.85 -26.82
N LEU A 153 -9.76 9.72 -25.48
CA LEU A 153 -9.18 8.56 -24.80
C LEU A 153 -10.24 7.83 -23.97
N ASP A 154 -10.32 6.52 -24.17
CA ASP A 154 -11.10 5.62 -23.32
C ASP A 154 -10.29 5.24 -22.08
N ILE A 155 -10.24 6.15 -21.10
CA ILE A 155 -9.46 5.97 -19.86
C ILE A 155 -10.12 4.93 -18.98
N ARG A 156 -9.37 3.86 -18.68
CA ARG A 156 -9.78 2.78 -17.78
C ARG A 156 -9.25 2.97 -16.36
N ASP A 157 -8.02 3.45 -16.23
CA ASP A 157 -7.40 3.76 -14.95
C ASP A 157 -6.24 4.76 -15.13
N PHE A 158 -5.72 5.30 -14.03
CA PHE A 158 -4.52 6.12 -14.03
C PHE A 158 -3.75 5.99 -12.70
N THR A 159 -2.45 6.27 -12.76
CA THR A 159 -1.63 6.45 -11.56
C THR A 159 -0.65 7.60 -11.75
N ILE A 160 -0.01 8.04 -10.67
CA ILE A 160 0.87 9.21 -10.66
C ILE A 160 2.14 8.95 -9.84
N ASP A 161 3.25 9.58 -10.26
CA ASP A 161 4.42 9.77 -9.40
C ASP A 161 4.78 11.28 -9.37
N PRO A 162 4.29 12.02 -8.36
CA PRO A 162 4.59 13.43 -8.20
C PRO A 162 6.08 13.76 -8.08
N SER A 163 6.92 12.80 -7.66
CA SER A 163 8.34 13.05 -7.47
C SER A 163 9.10 13.22 -8.77
N GLN A 164 8.59 12.62 -9.85
CA GLN A 164 9.18 12.68 -11.19
C GLN A 164 8.34 13.53 -12.16
N ASP A 165 7.23 14.09 -11.69
CA ASP A 165 6.21 14.76 -12.52
C ASP A 165 5.55 13.80 -13.53
N LEU A 166 5.30 12.54 -13.14
CA LEU A 166 4.77 11.50 -14.01
C LEU A 166 3.26 11.28 -13.80
N LEU A 167 2.51 11.26 -14.90
CA LEU A 167 1.13 10.80 -15.03
C LEU A 167 1.10 9.62 -16.01
N VAL A 168 0.54 8.51 -15.55
CA VAL A 168 0.35 7.29 -16.34
C VAL A 168 -1.14 7.11 -16.58
N LEU A 169 -1.58 7.10 -17.84
CA LEU A 169 -2.97 6.82 -18.21
C LEU A 169 -3.07 5.46 -18.87
N ILE A 170 -4.05 4.65 -18.47
CA ILE A 170 -4.35 3.37 -19.10
C ILE A 170 -5.59 3.53 -19.97
N THR A 171 -5.46 3.19 -21.25
CA THR A 171 -6.54 3.34 -22.23
C THR A 171 -6.80 2.02 -22.95
N SER A 172 -8.06 1.75 -23.28
CA SER A 172 -8.39 0.61 -24.15
C SER A 172 -7.93 0.88 -25.57
N CYS A 173 -7.29 -0.10 -26.20
CA CYS A 173 -6.97 -0.04 -27.61
C CYS A 173 -8.20 -0.32 -28.50
N GLU A 174 -8.18 0.19 -29.72
CA GLU A 174 -9.15 -0.18 -30.75
C GLU A 174 -9.12 -1.69 -31.07
N ALA A 175 -10.23 -2.22 -31.60
CA ALA A 175 -10.34 -3.64 -31.95
C ALA A 175 -9.26 -4.13 -32.91
N SER A 176 -8.78 -3.26 -33.81
CA SER A 176 -7.73 -3.51 -34.80
C SER A 176 -6.32 -3.61 -34.22
N SER A 177 -6.08 -3.06 -33.01
CA SER A 177 -4.79 -3.12 -32.34
C SER A 177 -4.45 -4.57 -31.95
N PRO A 178 -3.18 -5.01 -32.07
CA PRO A 178 -2.77 -6.31 -31.53
C PRO A 178 -2.70 -6.33 -29.99
N TYR A 179 -2.84 -5.19 -29.31
CA TYR A 179 -2.78 -5.05 -27.87
C TYR A 179 -4.14 -4.71 -27.26
N ILE A 180 -4.33 -5.05 -25.98
CA ILE A 180 -5.56 -4.79 -25.23
C ILE A 180 -5.56 -3.35 -24.71
N PHE A 181 -4.44 -2.91 -24.15
CA PHE A 181 -4.30 -1.59 -23.54
C PHE A 181 -3.14 -0.80 -24.15
N GLU A 182 -3.24 0.52 -24.10
CA GLU A 182 -2.13 1.44 -24.35
C GLU A 182 -1.93 2.31 -23.11
N MET A 183 -0.70 2.33 -22.61
CA MET A 183 -0.28 3.16 -21.49
C MET A 183 0.35 4.47 -22.00
N HIS A 184 -0.19 5.62 -21.61
CA HIS A 184 0.33 6.94 -21.98
C HIS A 184 1.16 7.53 -20.84
N LEU A 185 2.41 7.90 -21.14
CA LEU A 185 3.35 8.50 -20.19
C LEU A 185 3.43 10.01 -20.42
N ARG A 186 2.92 10.79 -19.46
CA ARG A 186 2.74 12.23 -19.57
C ARG A 186 3.27 12.96 -18.34
N THR A 187 3.47 14.26 -18.45
CA THR A 187 3.77 15.09 -17.29
C THR A 187 2.52 15.33 -16.44
N LEU A 188 2.63 15.16 -15.13
CA LEU A 188 1.52 15.39 -14.19
C LEU A 188 1.14 16.88 -14.10
N SER A 189 2.12 17.76 -14.25
CA SER A 189 1.95 19.21 -14.12
C SER A 189 1.39 19.88 -15.37
N THR A 190 1.72 19.38 -16.57
CA THR A 190 1.37 20.05 -17.85
C THR A 190 0.68 19.16 -18.88
N ASN A 191 0.53 17.85 -18.64
CA ASN A 191 -0.06 16.90 -19.59
C ASN A 191 0.69 16.76 -20.93
N GLU A 192 1.97 17.15 -20.94
CA GLU A 192 2.84 17.01 -22.11
C GLU A 192 3.45 15.60 -22.15
N PRO A 193 3.96 15.13 -23.29
CA PRO A 193 4.75 13.90 -23.32
C PRO A 193 5.88 13.95 -22.30
N HIS A 194 6.02 12.90 -21.48
CA HIS A 194 7.04 12.90 -20.43
C HIS A 194 8.45 12.96 -21.05
N PRO A 195 9.37 13.82 -20.58
CA PRO A 195 10.67 14.02 -21.25
C PRO A 195 11.66 12.88 -21.02
N ASP A 196 11.57 12.19 -19.89
CA ASP A 196 12.55 11.18 -19.45
C ASP A 196 12.15 9.74 -19.80
N VAL A 197 11.31 9.54 -20.83
CA VAL A 197 10.84 8.20 -21.27
C VAL A 197 11.30 7.88 -22.69
N ALA A 198 11.61 6.61 -22.96
CA ALA A 198 12.00 6.15 -24.29
C ALA A 198 10.83 6.19 -25.29
N ALA A 199 9.62 5.93 -24.80
CA ALA A 199 8.40 5.96 -25.59
C ALA A 199 7.27 6.54 -24.73
N THR A 200 6.45 7.40 -25.34
CA THR A 200 5.36 8.10 -24.65
C THR A 200 4.08 7.28 -24.61
N ARG A 201 4.05 6.18 -25.38
CA ARG A 201 2.98 5.20 -25.46
C ARG A 201 3.59 3.81 -25.38
N LEU A 202 3.11 3.00 -24.45
CA LEU A 202 3.57 1.62 -24.26
C LEU A 202 2.40 0.68 -24.59
N PRO A 203 2.59 -0.25 -25.56
CA PRO A 203 1.57 -1.24 -25.89
C PRO A 203 1.56 -2.35 -24.85
N CYS A 204 0.41 -2.61 -24.22
CA CYS A 204 0.30 -3.55 -23.10
C CYS A 204 -0.67 -4.69 -23.42
N PHE A 205 -0.26 -5.90 -23.06
CA PHE A 205 -0.96 -7.17 -23.18
C PHE A 205 -1.38 -7.50 -24.61
N ALA A 206 -0.57 -8.32 -25.27
CA ALA A 206 -0.84 -8.77 -26.62
C ALA A 206 -2.06 -9.72 -26.65
N LYS A 207 -3.00 -9.47 -27.57
CA LYS A 207 -4.28 -10.20 -27.68
C LYS A 207 -4.11 -11.65 -28.11
N ASP A 208 -3.01 -11.99 -28.76
CA ASP A 208 -2.66 -13.35 -29.19
C ASP A 208 -2.34 -14.28 -28.00
N LEU A 209 -2.03 -13.73 -26.84
CA LEU A 209 -1.84 -14.47 -25.59
C LEU A 209 -3.16 -14.87 -24.91
N LEU A 210 -4.30 -14.40 -25.40
CA LEU A 210 -5.61 -14.75 -24.86
C LEU A 210 -6.07 -16.13 -25.36
N ASN A 211 -6.37 -17.03 -24.44
CA ASN A 211 -6.98 -18.33 -24.76
C ASN A 211 -8.49 -18.24 -25.06
N ALA A 212 -9.15 -17.12 -24.73
CA ALA A 212 -10.58 -16.90 -24.90
C ALA A 212 -10.89 -15.42 -25.23
N PRO A 213 -11.99 -15.11 -25.93
CA PRO A 213 -12.40 -13.73 -26.15
C PRO A 213 -12.65 -13.03 -24.82
N LEU A 214 -12.05 -11.85 -24.62
CA LEU A 214 -12.31 -11.00 -23.46
C LEU A 214 -13.80 -10.70 -23.38
N SER A 215 -14.37 -10.75 -22.17
CA SER A 215 -15.66 -10.12 -21.93
C SER A 215 -15.54 -8.61 -22.19
N ASN A 216 -16.65 -7.94 -22.51
CA ASN A 216 -16.64 -6.50 -22.80
C ASN A 216 -16.15 -5.63 -21.63
N ASN A 217 -16.06 -6.18 -20.41
CA ASN A 217 -15.31 -5.59 -19.32
C ASN A 217 -13.89 -6.18 -19.34
N ALA A 218 -12.94 -5.43 -19.90
CA ALA A 218 -11.53 -5.71 -19.63
C ALA A 218 -11.37 -5.69 -18.11
N GLY A 219 -10.96 -6.82 -17.52
CA GLY A 219 -11.25 -7.08 -16.12
C GLY A 219 -10.29 -6.42 -15.14
N ALA A 220 -10.06 -7.04 -13.98
CA ALA A 220 -9.39 -6.39 -12.86
C ALA A 220 -7.91 -6.10 -13.18
N ILE A 221 -7.57 -4.81 -13.21
CA ILE A 221 -6.22 -4.32 -13.46
C ILE A 221 -5.57 -3.75 -12.19
N ARG A 222 -4.23 -3.84 -12.14
CA ARG A 222 -3.42 -3.22 -11.10
C ARG A 222 -2.21 -2.55 -11.72
N ILE A 223 -2.00 -1.27 -11.41
CA ILE A 223 -0.81 -0.52 -11.84
C ILE A 223 -0.05 -0.01 -10.60
N GLN A 224 1.28 -0.11 -10.63
CA GLN A 224 2.14 0.47 -9.60
C GLN A 224 3.40 1.09 -10.21
N VAL A 225 3.69 2.34 -9.83
CA VAL A 225 4.95 3.00 -10.18
C VAL A 225 5.98 2.77 -9.07
N SER A 226 7.19 2.38 -9.45
CA SER A 226 8.35 2.28 -8.55
C SER A 226 9.59 2.88 -9.21
N GLY A 227 9.78 4.19 -9.05
CA GLY A 227 10.90 4.89 -9.67
C GLY A 227 10.77 4.84 -11.20
N GLY A 228 11.79 4.34 -11.89
CA GLY A 228 11.76 4.18 -13.35
C GLY A 228 10.98 2.95 -13.86
N LEU A 229 10.32 2.20 -12.98
CA LEU A 229 9.58 0.99 -13.31
C LEU A 229 8.07 1.21 -13.17
N ILE A 230 7.29 0.63 -14.10
CA ILE A 230 5.84 0.52 -14.00
C ILE A 230 5.48 -0.96 -14.08
N GLY A 231 4.86 -1.48 -13.02
CA GLY A 231 4.24 -2.79 -13.05
C GLY A 231 2.78 -2.67 -13.44
N PHE A 232 2.31 -3.55 -14.31
CA PHE A 232 0.94 -3.61 -14.79
C PHE A 232 0.47 -5.07 -14.78
N LEU A 233 -0.49 -5.40 -13.94
CA LEU A 233 -1.14 -6.71 -13.88
C LEU A 233 -2.51 -6.64 -14.54
N MET A 234 -2.81 -7.64 -15.36
CA MET A 234 -4.16 -7.95 -15.85
C MET A 234 -4.54 -9.33 -15.32
N LYS A 235 -5.49 -9.36 -14.39
CA LYS A 235 -5.86 -10.57 -13.66
C LYS A 235 -6.37 -11.66 -14.59
N GLU A 236 -7.18 -11.34 -15.59
CA GLU A 236 -7.78 -12.31 -16.51
C GLU A 236 -6.76 -12.99 -17.44
N MET A 237 -5.57 -12.41 -17.56
CA MET A 237 -4.46 -12.99 -18.31
C MET A 237 -3.42 -13.63 -17.39
N ASP A 238 -3.59 -13.53 -16.07
CA ASP A 238 -2.62 -13.99 -15.08
C ASP A 238 -1.19 -13.49 -15.38
N THR A 239 -1.12 -12.26 -15.89
CA THR A 239 0.08 -11.68 -16.49
C THR A 239 0.46 -10.38 -15.79
N ILE A 240 1.72 -10.28 -15.39
CA ILE A 240 2.35 -9.03 -14.95
C ILE A 240 3.33 -8.58 -16.04
N GLU A 241 3.17 -7.36 -16.52
CA GLU A 241 4.15 -6.64 -17.32
C GLU A 241 4.92 -5.65 -16.45
N VAL A 242 6.25 -5.72 -16.48
CA VAL A 242 7.12 -4.73 -15.83
C VAL A 242 7.84 -3.94 -16.90
N TRP A 243 7.51 -2.66 -17.02
CA TRP A 243 8.09 -1.71 -17.95
C TRP A 243 9.19 -0.90 -17.30
N ASN A 244 10.32 -0.74 -17.97
CA ASN A 244 11.31 0.29 -17.66
C ASN A 244 11.06 1.50 -18.58
N ILE A 245 10.56 2.60 -18.02
CA ILE A 245 10.11 3.75 -18.81
C ILE A 245 11.24 4.47 -19.54
N ALA A 246 12.46 4.45 -18.96
CA ALA A 246 13.62 5.13 -19.52
C ALA A 246 14.23 4.38 -20.71
N SER A 247 14.12 3.05 -20.72
CA SER A 247 14.64 2.22 -21.82
C SER A 247 13.56 1.76 -22.81
N GLY A 248 12.29 1.73 -22.38
CA GLY A 248 11.16 1.24 -23.16
C GLY A 248 11.10 -0.28 -23.28
N PHE A 249 11.88 -1.02 -22.49
CA PHE A 249 11.80 -2.49 -22.42
C PHE A 249 10.73 -2.95 -21.42
N CYS A 250 10.11 -4.08 -21.73
CA CYS A 250 9.14 -4.78 -20.90
C CYS A 250 9.63 -6.20 -20.60
N SER A 251 9.39 -6.65 -19.38
CA SER A 251 9.45 -8.05 -18.97
C SER A 251 8.04 -8.53 -18.65
N SER A 252 7.54 -9.51 -19.40
CA SER A 252 6.23 -10.12 -19.19
C SER A 252 6.34 -11.45 -18.48
N PHE A 253 5.52 -11.61 -17.45
CA PHE A 253 5.51 -12.71 -16.51
C PHE A 253 4.11 -13.30 -16.44
N VAL A 254 3.93 -14.54 -16.88
CA VAL A 254 2.65 -15.24 -16.90
C VAL A 254 2.72 -16.46 -15.97
N LEU A 255 1.70 -16.60 -15.12
CA LEU A 255 1.52 -17.76 -14.25
C LEU A 255 0.13 -18.39 -14.50
N PRO A 256 0.04 -19.50 -15.25
CA PRO A 256 -1.25 -20.12 -15.60
C PRO A 256 -2.13 -20.53 -14.41
N SER A 257 -1.55 -20.75 -13.23
CA SER A 257 -2.31 -21.00 -12.00
C SER A 257 -2.98 -19.74 -11.42
N GLY A 258 -2.73 -18.56 -11.98
CA GLY A 258 -3.43 -17.33 -11.65
C GLY A 258 -2.73 -16.32 -10.75
N ILE A 259 -2.88 -15.02 -10.99
CA ILE A 259 -2.30 -13.95 -10.16
C ILE A 259 -3.43 -13.05 -9.66
N GLU A 260 -3.63 -12.99 -8.33
CA GLU A 260 -4.67 -12.14 -7.75
C GLU A 260 -4.27 -10.68 -7.67
N ASP A 261 -3.05 -10.41 -7.18
CA ASP A 261 -2.50 -9.06 -7.03
C ASP A 261 -0.98 -9.13 -6.93
N PHE A 262 -0.31 -7.99 -7.10
CA PHE A 262 1.13 -7.85 -6.90
C PHE A 262 1.50 -6.52 -6.26
N THR A 263 2.69 -6.48 -5.64
CA THR A 263 3.30 -5.22 -5.23
C THR A 263 4.82 -5.28 -5.26
N PHE A 264 5.48 -4.21 -5.71
CA PHE A 264 6.92 -4.05 -5.57
C PHE A 264 7.30 -3.91 -4.10
N ILE A 265 8.27 -4.72 -3.64
CA ILE A 265 8.80 -4.62 -2.28
C ILE A 265 10.19 -3.97 -2.27
N THR A 266 10.96 -4.12 -3.35
CA THR A 266 12.19 -3.37 -3.65
C THR A 266 12.22 -3.00 -5.14
N GLN A 267 13.31 -2.39 -5.63
CA GLN A 267 13.48 -2.12 -7.06
C GLN A 267 13.76 -3.37 -7.90
N THR A 268 14.09 -4.49 -7.26
CA THR A 268 14.45 -5.75 -7.93
C THR A 268 13.66 -6.93 -7.38
N SER A 269 12.61 -6.68 -6.60
CA SER A 269 11.73 -7.73 -6.10
C SER A 269 10.30 -7.27 -5.91
N PHE A 270 9.38 -8.19 -6.15
CA PHE A 270 7.94 -8.00 -5.95
C PHE A 270 7.36 -9.20 -5.20
N LEU A 271 6.18 -8.99 -4.61
CA LEU A 271 5.37 -10.02 -3.98
C LEU A 271 4.10 -10.20 -4.83
N ILE A 272 3.64 -11.43 -4.99
CA ILE A 272 2.32 -11.73 -5.58
C ILE A 272 1.44 -12.48 -4.59
N VAL A 273 0.13 -12.34 -4.75
CA VAL A 273 -0.87 -13.22 -4.14
C VAL A 273 -1.44 -14.15 -5.18
N ARG A 274 -1.64 -15.40 -4.79
CA ARG A 274 -2.09 -16.48 -5.66
C ARG A 274 -3.53 -16.85 -5.29
N PRO A 275 -4.43 -17.14 -6.25
CA PRO A 275 -5.84 -17.47 -5.98
C PRO A 275 -6.01 -18.65 -5.02
N SER A 276 -5.04 -19.55 -5.01
CA SER A 276 -4.96 -20.72 -4.13
C SER A 276 -4.54 -20.43 -2.67
N GLY A 277 -4.35 -19.16 -2.30
CA GLY A 277 -4.10 -18.75 -0.91
C GLY A 277 -2.66 -18.87 -0.46
N PHE A 278 -1.73 -18.29 -1.24
CA PHE A 278 -0.33 -18.15 -0.81
C PHE A 278 0.29 -16.88 -1.37
N LEU A 279 1.34 -16.41 -0.68
CA LEU A 279 2.21 -15.32 -1.11
C LEU A 279 3.48 -15.88 -1.74
N GLU A 280 3.93 -15.25 -2.82
CA GLU A 280 5.20 -15.60 -3.44
C GLU A 280 6.07 -14.36 -3.63
N ALA A 281 7.33 -14.46 -3.19
CA ALA A 281 8.32 -13.42 -3.36
C ALA A 281 9.22 -13.74 -4.56
N TYR A 282 9.39 -12.77 -5.46
CA TYR A 282 10.19 -12.90 -6.67
C TYR A 282 11.31 -11.87 -6.69
N GLU A 283 12.47 -12.29 -7.18
CA GLU A 283 13.57 -11.40 -7.58
C GLU A 283 13.61 -11.30 -9.11
N PHE A 284 13.71 -10.09 -9.64
CA PHE A 284 13.77 -9.85 -11.07
C PHE A 284 14.88 -8.86 -11.40
N SER A 285 15.34 -8.90 -12.66
CA SER A 285 16.29 -7.92 -13.19
C SER A 285 15.52 -6.79 -13.87
N GLU A 286 16.07 -5.57 -13.84
CA GLU A 286 15.46 -4.46 -14.59
C GLU A 286 15.22 -4.87 -16.05
N PRO A 287 14.04 -4.55 -16.62
CA PRO A 287 13.72 -4.89 -18.01
C PRO A 287 14.75 -4.34 -19.00
N ALA A 288 15.26 -5.23 -19.84
CA ALA A 288 16.23 -5.00 -20.90
C ALA A 288 16.00 -6.03 -22.01
N GLU A 289 16.72 -5.90 -23.14
CA GLU A 289 16.57 -6.77 -24.32
C GLU A 289 16.68 -8.28 -24.02
N HIS A 290 17.51 -8.65 -23.05
CA HIS A 290 17.76 -10.04 -22.66
C HIS A 290 17.69 -10.23 -21.14
N SER A 291 16.63 -9.72 -20.50
CA SER A 291 16.43 -9.97 -19.07
C SER A 291 16.17 -11.46 -18.81
N PRO A 292 16.71 -12.04 -17.72
CA PRO A 292 16.38 -13.40 -17.32
C PRO A 292 14.97 -13.47 -16.71
N PRO A 293 14.34 -14.65 -16.68
CA PRO A 293 13.09 -14.86 -15.96
C PRO A 293 13.21 -14.50 -14.46
N PRO A 294 12.14 -13.97 -13.83
CA PRO A 294 12.10 -13.75 -12.40
C PRO A 294 12.36 -15.04 -11.63
N LYS A 295 13.20 -14.95 -10.61
CA LYS A 295 13.53 -16.04 -9.71
C LYS A 295 12.57 -16.04 -8.53
N LEU A 296 11.83 -17.14 -8.37
CA LEU A 296 11.04 -17.36 -7.16
C LEU A 296 11.99 -17.53 -5.95
N LEU A 297 11.79 -16.70 -4.93
CA LEU A 297 12.60 -16.67 -3.69
C LEU A 297 11.94 -17.44 -2.55
N GLY A 298 10.62 -17.35 -2.43
CA GLY A 298 9.87 -18.04 -1.38
C GLY A 298 8.38 -18.12 -1.70
N SER A 299 7.70 -19.17 -1.24
CA SER A 299 6.25 -19.36 -1.34
C SER A 299 5.70 -19.67 0.05
N PHE A 300 4.60 -19.03 0.45
CA PHE A 300 4.15 -18.93 1.84
C PHE A 300 2.63 -19.08 1.94
N SER A 301 2.15 -20.16 2.54
CA SER A 301 0.71 -20.46 2.61
C SER A 301 -0.05 -19.56 3.57
N PHE A 302 -1.29 -19.20 3.22
CA PHE A 302 -2.29 -18.67 4.13
C PHE A 302 -2.78 -19.74 5.12
N PRO A 303 -3.51 -19.35 6.19
CA PRO A 303 -4.18 -20.31 7.05
C PRO A 303 -5.11 -21.22 6.24
N PRO A 304 -5.20 -22.52 6.57
CA PRO A 304 -6.03 -23.46 5.84
C PRO A 304 -7.52 -23.09 5.98
N LEU A 305 -8.24 -23.10 4.86
CA LEU A 305 -9.69 -22.90 4.83
C LEU A 305 -10.44 -24.08 5.48
N ALA A 306 -11.66 -23.82 5.93
CA ALA A 306 -12.59 -24.89 6.28
C ALA A 306 -13.04 -25.66 5.02
N GLU A 307 -13.79 -26.75 5.19
CA GLU A 307 -14.38 -27.46 4.06
C GLU A 307 -15.55 -26.66 3.48
N GLY A 308 -15.48 -26.31 2.19
CA GLY A 308 -16.52 -25.55 1.48
C GLY A 308 -16.07 -24.18 1.00
N PRO A 309 -15.62 -23.27 1.89
CA PRO A 309 -15.17 -21.94 1.50
C PRO A 309 -13.98 -21.96 0.55
N MET A 310 -13.87 -20.92 -0.29
CA MET A 310 -12.74 -20.70 -1.18
C MET A 310 -12.27 -19.25 -1.12
N PHE A 311 -10.97 -19.03 -1.37
CA PHE A 311 -10.46 -17.68 -1.59
C PHE A 311 -11.12 -17.10 -2.83
N TRP A 312 -11.75 -15.94 -2.67
CA TRP A 312 -12.47 -15.27 -3.73
C TRP A 312 -11.65 -14.14 -4.34
N HIS A 313 -11.05 -13.32 -3.47
CA HIS A 313 -10.19 -12.23 -3.90
C HIS A 313 -9.18 -11.90 -2.81
N SER A 314 -7.99 -11.43 -3.19
CA SER A 314 -6.99 -10.93 -2.25
C SER A 314 -6.19 -9.80 -2.85
N THR A 315 -5.80 -8.82 -2.03
CA THR A 315 -5.05 -7.65 -2.49
C THR A 315 -3.84 -7.36 -1.61
N LEU A 316 -2.83 -6.71 -2.18
CA LEU A 316 -1.62 -6.24 -1.53
C LEU A 316 -1.53 -4.72 -1.62
N SER A 317 -1.42 -4.08 -0.47
CA SER A 317 -1.26 -2.64 -0.36
C SER A 317 0.05 -2.29 0.33
N LEU A 318 0.85 -1.46 -0.36
CA LEU A 318 2.10 -0.91 0.13
C LEU A 318 2.22 0.56 -0.33
N ASN A 319 2.45 1.46 0.62
CA ASN A 319 2.64 2.88 0.35
C ASN A 319 3.66 3.46 1.37
N PRO A 320 4.64 4.25 0.93
CA PRO A 320 4.99 4.53 -0.47
C PRO A 320 5.64 3.31 -1.15
N ALA A 321 5.55 3.27 -2.48
CA ALA A 321 6.27 2.30 -3.31
C ALA A 321 7.79 2.37 -3.07
N PRO A 322 8.56 1.29 -3.29
CA PRO A 322 10.01 1.27 -3.06
C PRO A 322 10.80 2.32 -3.84
N GLY A 323 10.35 2.69 -5.03
CA GLY A 323 11.01 3.70 -5.86
C GLY A 323 10.56 5.13 -5.68
N TYR A 324 9.66 5.41 -4.72
CA TYR A 324 9.26 6.77 -4.43
C TYR A 324 10.35 7.50 -3.63
N TYR A 325 10.85 8.60 -4.19
CA TYR A 325 11.83 9.48 -3.56
C TYR A 325 11.34 10.93 -3.64
N PRO A 326 10.96 11.59 -2.53
CA PRO A 326 10.48 12.97 -2.60
C PRO A 326 11.58 13.90 -3.16
N SER A 327 11.32 14.54 -4.30
CA SER A 327 12.28 15.45 -4.94
C SER A 327 12.20 16.86 -4.35
N SER A 328 13.36 17.42 -4.03
CA SER A 328 13.52 18.80 -3.52
C SER A 328 13.34 19.87 -4.61
N ALA A 329 13.53 19.49 -5.88
CA ALA A 329 13.67 20.44 -6.99
C ALA A 329 12.32 20.96 -7.54
N ARG A 330 11.21 20.26 -7.28
CA ARG A 330 9.95 20.51 -7.99
C ARG A 330 8.74 20.84 -7.09
N ASN A 331 8.72 20.43 -5.82
CA ASN A 331 7.50 20.51 -4.99
C ASN A 331 7.72 21.10 -3.59
N SER A 332 7.20 22.31 -3.32
CA SER A 332 7.25 22.94 -1.98
C SER A 332 6.18 22.44 -0.98
N TYR A 333 5.49 21.34 -1.31
CA TYR A 333 4.25 20.90 -0.63
C TYR A 333 4.30 19.42 -0.21
N THR A 334 5.49 18.86 -0.24
CA THR A 334 5.81 17.52 0.25
C THR A 334 6.92 17.64 1.27
N ASN A 335 6.95 16.74 2.24
CA ASN A 335 8.13 16.57 3.08
C ASN A 335 9.30 16.12 2.19
N ASP A 336 10.27 17.02 1.98
CA ASP A 336 11.46 16.79 1.18
C ASP A 336 12.69 16.50 2.05
N GLU A 337 12.55 16.44 3.39
CA GLU A 337 13.69 16.28 4.29
C GLU A 337 14.00 14.81 4.59
N TYR A 338 12.97 13.97 4.63
CA TYR A 338 13.04 12.55 4.94
C TYR A 338 11.80 11.81 4.45
N PHE A 339 11.91 10.49 4.32
CA PHE A 339 10.82 9.62 3.87
C PHE A 339 10.93 8.23 4.50
N PRO A 340 9.85 7.43 4.51
CA PRO A 340 9.88 6.05 5.03
C PRO A 340 10.97 5.22 4.36
N ASN A 341 11.71 4.45 5.15
CA ASN A 341 12.75 3.59 4.63
C ASN A 341 12.16 2.52 3.70
N PRO A 342 12.59 2.43 2.43
CA PRO A 342 12.03 1.47 1.49
C PRO A 342 12.19 0.00 1.85
N LYS A 343 13.04 -0.32 2.83
CA LYS A 343 13.24 -1.70 3.31
C LYS A 343 12.50 -2.00 4.62
N GLU A 344 11.85 -1.01 5.23
CA GLU A 344 11.19 -1.12 6.54
C GLU A 344 9.82 -0.47 6.48
N ARG A 345 8.85 -1.21 5.93
CA ARG A 345 7.45 -0.82 5.80
C ARG A 345 6.54 -1.98 6.14
N VAL A 346 5.27 -1.68 6.39
CA VAL A 346 4.22 -2.67 6.57
C VAL A 346 3.43 -2.83 5.26
N ILE A 347 3.09 -4.06 4.91
CA ILE A 347 2.11 -4.41 3.87
C ILE A 347 0.80 -4.75 4.55
N ALA A 348 -0.30 -4.33 3.94
CA ALA A 348 -1.62 -4.90 4.21
C ALA A 348 -1.94 -5.94 3.13
N CYS A 349 -2.36 -7.13 3.55
CA CYS A 349 -2.96 -8.11 2.66
C CYS A 349 -4.41 -8.34 3.07
N CYS A 350 -5.32 -7.98 2.17
CA CYS A 350 -6.75 -8.23 2.33
C CYS A 350 -7.09 -9.58 1.73
N VAL A 351 -7.91 -10.36 2.42
CA VAL A 351 -8.33 -11.69 2.00
C VAL A 351 -9.84 -11.77 2.13
N TYR A 352 -10.50 -12.04 1.01
CA TYR A 352 -11.93 -12.25 0.90
C TYR A 352 -12.18 -13.72 0.59
N ILE A 353 -13.00 -14.36 1.41
CA ILE A 353 -13.34 -15.78 1.31
C ILE A 353 -14.84 -15.86 1.08
N VAL A 354 -15.25 -16.69 0.14
CA VAL A 354 -16.65 -16.91 -0.18
C VAL A 354 -17.03 -18.36 0.16
N ASP A 355 -18.18 -18.52 0.79
CA ASP A 355 -18.81 -19.82 1.03
C ASP A 355 -20.20 -19.84 0.39
N ALA A 356 -20.32 -20.59 -0.70
CA ALA A 356 -21.57 -20.79 -1.44
C ALA A 356 -22.25 -22.13 -1.11
N THR A 357 -21.73 -22.89 -0.13
CA THR A 357 -22.21 -24.26 0.14
C THR A 357 -23.59 -24.31 0.78
N GLN A 358 -23.93 -23.32 1.61
CA GLN A 358 -25.23 -23.25 2.30
C GLN A 358 -26.33 -22.66 1.42
N ASP A 359 -26.03 -21.56 0.72
CA ASP A 359 -26.94 -20.89 -0.21
C ASP A 359 -26.14 -20.36 -1.42
N PRO A 360 -26.21 -21.05 -2.58
CA PRO A 360 -25.52 -20.60 -3.79
C PRO A 360 -25.99 -19.24 -4.32
N LEU A 361 -27.23 -18.83 -4.01
CA LEU A 361 -27.78 -17.54 -4.47
C LEU A 361 -27.39 -16.38 -3.55
N ARG A 362 -26.98 -16.69 -2.31
CA ARG A 362 -26.54 -15.70 -1.32
C ARG A 362 -25.30 -16.21 -0.60
N PRO A 363 -24.16 -16.28 -1.31
CA PRO A 363 -22.94 -16.80 -0.71
C PRO A 363 -22.51 -15.94 0.47
N GLN A 364 -22.04 -16.58 1.53
CA GLN A 364 -21.48 -15.90 2.68
C GLN A 364 -20.08 -15.38 2.34
N VAL A 365 -19.83 -14.09 2.59
CA VAL A 365 -18.52 -13.47 2.36
C VAL A 365 -17.85 -13.16 3.69
N PHE A 366 -16.63 -13.65 3.86
CA PHE A 366 -15.77 -13.32 4.99
C PHE A 366 -14.66 -12.38 4.54
N SER A 367 -14.37 -11.38 5.37
CA SER A 367 -13.37 -10.35 5.07
C SER A 367 -12.34 -10.24 6.17
N PHE A 368 -11.08 -10.39 5.79
CA PHE A 368 -9.95 -10.30 6.69
C PHE A 368 -8.88 -9.38 6.13
N VAL A 369 -8.10 -8.78 7.02
CA VAL A 369 -6.86 -8.09 6.67
C VAL A 369 -5.78 -8.56 7.63
N PHE A 370 -4.58 -8.79 7.11
CA PHE A 370 -3.41 -8.98 7.95
C PHE A 370 -2.24 -8.14 7.48
N PHE A 371 -1.44 -7.74 8.47
CA PHE A 371 -0.30 -6.86 8.28
C PHE A 371 1.00 -7.59 8.55
N PHE A 372 2.02 -7.34 7.73
CA PHE A 372 3.36 -7.90 7.89
C PHE A 372 4.44 -6.94 7.39
N PRO A 373 5.65 -6.96 7.96
CA PRO A 373 6.73 -6.10 7.49
C PRO A 373 7.35 -6.66 6.21
N ILE A 374 7.66 -5.79 5.23
CA ILE A 374 8.30 -6.19 3.96
C ILE A 374 9.65 -6.88 4.16
N SER A 375 10.32 -6.56 5.27
CA SER A 375 11.68 -7.01 5.56
C SER A 375 11.79 -8.51 5.80
N ILE A 376 10.67 -9.22 5.96
CA ILE A 376 10.65 -10.69 6.01
C ILE A 376 10.84 -11.32 4.62
N PHE A 377 10.56 -10.60 3.54
CA PHE A 377 10.69 -11.08 2.16
C PHE A 377 11.89 -10.48 1.41
N ILE A 378 12.78 -9.78 2.11
CA ILE A 378 14.01 -9.22 1.52
C ILE A 378 15.17 -10.21 1.71
N PRO A 379 15.84 -10.66 0.64
CA PRO A 379 17.01 -11.54 0.73
C PRO A 379 18.10 -10.98 1.65
N LYS A 380 18.71 -11.84 2.46
CA LYS A 380 19.80 -11.50 3.40
C LYS A 380 19.41 -10.50 4.49
N HIS A 381 18.14 -10.13 4.62
CA HIS A 381 17.69 -9.32 5.73
C HIS A 381 17.66 -10.17 7.02
N PRO A 382 18.12 -9.66 8.19
CA PRO A 382 18.21 -10.45 9.43
C PRO A 382 16.89 -11.05 9.94
N LYS A 383 15.75 -10.52 9.48
CA LYS A 383 14.40 -11.00 9.81
C LYS A 383 13.73 -11.77 8.66
N SER A 384 14.49 -12.07 7.61
CA SER A 384 13.93 -12.75 6.45
C SER A 384 13.41 -14.13 6.83
N VAL A 385 12.25 -14.50 6.28
CA VAL A 385 11.68 -15.85 6.38
C VAL A 385 12.00 -16.69 5.15
N LEU A 386 12.75 -16.15 4.18
CA LEU A 386 13.15 -16.87 2.97
C LEU A 386 14.03 -18.09 3.28
N ASP A 387 14.74 -18.08 4.40
CA ASP A 387 15.55 -19.22 4.86
C ASP A 387 14.70 -20.43 5.31
N LEU A 388 13.37 -20.24 5.49
CA LEU A 388 12.43 -21.35 5.74
C LEU A 388 12.08 -22.12 4.46
N CYS A 389 12.31 -21.53 3.29
CA CYS A 389 11.95 -22.12 2.01
C CYS A 389 12.91 -23.26 1.64
N THR A 390 12.36 -24.35 1.11
CA THR A 390 13.15 -25.51 0.70
C THR A 390 12.67 -26.02 -0.66
N ASN A 391 13.62 -26.57 -1.42
CA ASN A 391 13.33 -27.28 -2.66
C ASN A 391 13.18 -28.80 -2.42
N GLU A 392 13.34 -29.23 -1.17
CA GLU A 392 13.19 -30.64 -0.80
C GLU A 392 11.72 -30.97 -0.58
N PRO A 393 11.26 -32.15 -1.01
CA PRO A 393 9.90 -32.57 -0.77
C PRO A 393 9.61 -32.65 0.73
N PRO A 394 8.40 -32.27 1.18
CA PRO A 394 8.02 -32.48 2.56
C PRO A 394 8.07 -33.97 2.92
N PRO A 395 8.31 -34.33 4.19
CA PRO A 395 8.34 -35.72 4.63
C PRO A 395 7.04 -36.47 4.25
N GLU A 396 7.18 -37.79 4.02
CA GLU A 396 6.13 -38.67 3.48
C GLU A 396 4.79 -38.50 4.22
N GLY A 397 3.72 -38.16 3.47
CA GLY A 397 2.36 -37.97 4.00
C GLY A 397 1.72 -36.62 3.67
N THR A 398 2.47 -35.66 3.13
CA THR A 398 1.96 -34.32 2.75
C THR A 398 1.83 -34.22 1.23
N SER A 399 0.62 -34.08 0.69
CA SER A 399 0.34 -33.96 -0.75
C SER A 399 0.61 -32.53 -1.28
N ALA A 400 1.80 -31.99 -1.01
CA ALA A 400 2.18 -30.70 -1.60
C ALA A 400 2.75 -30.94 -3.00
N SER A 401 2.13 -30.36 -4.03
CA SER A 401 2.76 -30.26 -5.34
C SER A 401 3.75 -29.10 -5.33
N PRO A 402 4.90 -29.21 -6.03
CA PRO A 402 5.79 -28.07 -6.26
C PRO A 402 5.04 -26.94 -6.97
N THR A 403 5.53 -25.71 -6.80
CA THR A 403 5.02 -24.50 -7.45
C THR A 403 5.06 -24.57 -8.99
N ASP A 404 4.26 -23.69 -9.61
CA ASP A 404 3.89 -23.69 -11.03
C ASP A 404 5.06 -23.46 -12.01
N THR A 405 4.80 -23.63 -13.30
CA THR A 405 5.69 -23.25 -14.40
C THR A 405 5.44 -21.79 -14.80
N ILE A 406 6.47 -20.97 -14.72
CA ILE A 406 6.43 -19.57 -15.16
C ILE A 406 6.69 -19.50 -16.65
N PHE A 407 5.95 -18.63 -17.32
CA PHE A 407 6.14 -18.27 -18.71
C PHE A 407 6.66 -16.83 -18.78
N PHE A 408 7.83 -16.65 -19.40
CA PHE A 408 8.53 -15.37 -19.40
C PHE A 408 8.98 -14.94 -20.80
N SER A 409 8.81 -13.65 -21.10
CA SER A 409 9.27 -13.02 -22.34
C SER A 409 9.71 -11.57 -22.11
N THR A 410 10.53 -11.05 -23.03
CA THR A 410 11.00 -9.66 -23.03
C THR A 410 10.76 -9.03 -24.39
N TYR A 411 10.28 -7.79 -24.42
CA TYR A 411 10.06 -7.02 -25.66
C TYR A 411 10.25 -5.52 -25.39
N SER A 412 10.12 -4.69 -26.41
CA SER A 412 10.27 -3.24 -26.30
C SER A 412 9.06 -2.51 -26.89
N ALA A 413 8.89 -1.25 -26.53
CA ALA A 413 7.86 -0.38 -27.10
C ALA A 413 7.98 -0.18 -28.63
N SER A 414 9.16 -0.45 -29.19
CA SER A 414 9.46 -0.34 -30.63
C SER A 414 9.37 -1.67 -31.39
N SER A 415 9.31 -2.79 -30.68
CA SER A 415 9.24 -4.13 -31.28
C SER A 415 7.81 -4.65 -31.20
N VAL A 416 7.24 -4.98 -32.36
CA VAL A 416 5.88 -5.55 -32.49
C VAL A 416 5.83 -7.03 -32.08
N ASP A 417 6.99 -7.64 -31.84
CA ASP A 417 7.11 -9.08 -31.62
C ASP A 417 7.07 -9.43 -30.13
N ALA A 418 5.95 -9.09 -29.47
CA ALA A 418 5.60 -9.63 -28.15
C ALA A 418 5.32 -11.15 -28.20
N SER A 419 5.22 -11.72 -29.42
CA SER A 419 4.84 -13.10 -29.71
C SER A 419 5.96 -14.14 -29.50
N GLN A 420 7.12 -13.74 -28.96
CA GLN A 420 8.16 -14.71 -28.66
C GLN A 420 7.67 -15.73 -27.62
N PRO A 421 7.83 -17.03 -27.88
CA PRO A 421 7.31 -18.08 -27.03
C PRO A 421 7.87 -17.93 -25.63
N HIS A 422 6.98 -17.77 -24.66
CA HIS A 422 7.36 -17.70 -23.27
C HIS A 422 8.18 -18.93 -22.88
N HIS A 423 9.37 -18.73 -22.32
CA HIS A 423 10.22 -19.85 -21.91
C HIS A 423 9.68 -20.44 -20.61
N PRO A 424 9.25 -21.72 -20.60
CA PRO A 424 8.75 -22.37 -19.39
C PRO A 424 9.90 -22.53 -18.40
N THR A 425 9.74 -21.98 -17.20
CA THR A 425 10.70 -22.08 -16.11
C THR A 425 10.00 -22.69 -14.91
N ALA A 426 10.35 -23.94 -14.59
CA ALA A 426 9.83 -24.61 -13.40
C ALA A 426 10.41 -23.94 -12.14
N THR A 427 9.53 -23.60 -11.21
CA THR A 427 9.92 -22.94 -9.95
C THR A 427 10.39 -23.93 -8.88
N ASN A 428 9.85 -25.15 -8.86
CA ASN A 428 10.28 -26.28 -8.03
C ASN A 428 10.44 -25.95 -6.53
N MET A 429 9.49 -25.23 -5.94
CA MET A 429 9.53 -24.90 -4.51
C MET A 429 8.26 -25.34 -3.79
N TYR A 430 8.42 -25.77 -2.53
CA TYR A 430 7.31 -26.14 -1.68
C TYR A 430 6.87 -24.95 -0.83
N PRO A 431 5.56 -24.65 -0.75
CA PRO A 431 5.07 -23.58 0.11
C PRO A 431 5.39 -23.81 1.58
N VAL A 432 5.92 -22.79 2.26
CA VAL A 432 6.13 -22.78 3.71
C VAL A 432 4.76 -22.72 4.39
N PRO A 433 4.40 -23.70 5.24
CA PRO A 433 3.10 -23.73 5.90
C PRO A 433 2.86 -22.51 6.79
N TRP A 434 1.60 -22.07 6.89
CA TRP A 434 1.19 -20.93 7.71
C TRP A 434 1.80 -20.95 9.12
N ASP A 435 1.73 -22.08 9.81
CA ASP A 435 2.20 -22.19 11.21
C ASP A 435 3.71 -21.93 11.39
N ALA A 436 4.50 -22.08 10.32
CA ALA A 436 5.94 -21.87 10.36
C ALA A 436 6.34 -20.39 10.18
N TRP A 437 5.60 -19.61 9.38
CA TRP A 437 5.97 -18.23 9.05
C TRP A 437 4.96 -17.18 9.52
N GLY A 438 3.67 -17.51 9.58
CA GLY A 438 2.57 -16.57 9.76
C GLY A 438 2.44 -16.01 11.17
N PRO A 439 2.23 -16.85 12.21
CA PRO A 439 1.95 -16.39 13.57
C PRO A 439 2.94 -15.37 14.16
N PRO A 440 4.27 -15.52 14.03
CA PRO A 440 5.22 -14.55 14.57
C PRO A 440 5.35 -13.25 13.76
N ASN A 441 5.03 -13.28 12.46
CA ASN A 441 5.35 -12.20 11.53
C ASN A 441 4.15 -11.35 11.10
N THR A 442 2.93 -11.79 11.41
CA THR A 442 1.69 -11.14 10.97
C THR A 442 0.85 -10.61 12.13
N ARG A 443 -0.08 -9.69 11.83
CA ARG A 443 -1.20 -9.35 12.71
C ARG A 443 -2.51 -9.37 11.94
N TRP A 444 -3.43 -10.24 12.34
CA TRP A 444 -4.74 -10.41 11.70
C TRP A 444 -5.85 -9.62 12.37
N PHE A 445 -6.76 -9.12 11.55
CA PHE A 445 -7.99 -8.47 11.95
C PHE A 445 -9.14 -8.92 11.03
N ARG A 446 -10.35 -8.92 11.57
CA ARG A 446 -11.54 -8.93 10.74
C ARG A 446 -11.70 -7.56 10.12
N GLU A 447 -11.94 -7.55 8.81
CA GLU A 447 -12.15 -6.32 8.07
C GLU A 447 -13.65 -6.09 7.82
N CYS A 448 -14.03 -4.83 7.72
CA CYS A 448 -15.28 -4.43 7.10
C CYS A 448 -14.90 -3.93 5.71
N LEU A 449 -15.63 -4.36 4.67
CA LEU A 449 -15.40 -4.14 3.24
C LEU A 449 -15.34 -2.66 2.76
N VAL A 450 -15.07 -1.72 3.67
CA VAL A 450 -15.18 -0.27 3.50
C VAL A 450 -13.85 0.46 3.59
N THR A 451 -12.76 -0.19 4.03
CA THR A 451 -11.45 0.47 4.16
C THR A 451 -10.61 0.25 2.91
N ASP A 452 -10.29 1.35 2.24
CA ASP A 452 -9.34 1.35 1.14
C ASP A 452 -7.89 1.26 1.65
N TRP A 453 -7.42 0.02 1.83
CA TRP A 453 -6.07 -0.23 2.32
C TRP A 453 -4.96 0.22 1.37
N GLN A 454 -5.24 0.46 0.08
CA GLN A 454 -4.25 1.02 -0.86
C GLN A 454 -3.74 2.37 -0.37
N HIS A 455 -4.64 3.18 0.18
CA HIS A 455 -4.34 4.54 0.64
C HIS A 455 -4.47 4.72 2.15
N ALA A 456 -4.86 3.69 2.92
CA ALA A 456 -4.97 3.73 4.38
C ALA A 456 -3.72 3.26 5.15
N LEU A 457 -2.55 3.21 4.50
CA LEU A 457 -1.27 2.93 5.15
C LEU A 457 -0.15 3.80 4.57
N HIS A 458 0.85 4.10 5.41
CA HIS A 458 2.04 4.82 4.99
C HIS A 458 3.24 4.45 5.87
N GLY A 459 4.28 3.87 5.26
CA GLY A 459 5.49 3.43 5.96
C GLY A 459 5.20 2.30 6.96
N MET A 460 5.31 2.59 8.25
CA MET A 460 5.05 1.65 9.36
C MET A 460 3.68 1.86 10.02
N ARG A 461 2.82 2.71 9.43
CA ARG A 461 1.54 3.12 10.03
C ARG A 461 0.37 2.74 9.16
N THR A 462 -0.74 2.46 9.82
CA THR A 462 -2.03 2.22 9.18
C THR A 462 -3.11 3.07 9.86
N VAL A 463 -4.09 3.53 9.09
CA VAL A 463 -5.24 4.30 9.56
C VAL A 463 -6.53 3.57 9.23
N GLU A 464 -7.53 3.66 10.09
CA GLU A 464 -8.81 2.99 9.93
C GLU A 464 -9.93 3.88 10.48
N SER A 465 -11.10 3.86 9.83
CA SER A 465 -12.32 4.46 10.38
C SER A 465 -13.08 3.44 11.23
N ILE A 466 -13.31 3.73 12.51
CA ILE A 466 -14.03 2.83 13.42
C ILE A 466 -15.28 3.47 14.00
N THR A 467 -16.33 2.67 14.24
CA THR A 467 -17.55 3.17 14.87
C THR A 467 -17.40 3.33 16.38
N ALA A 468 -18.30 4.08 17.01
CA ALA A 468 -18.36 4.21 18.46
C ALA A 468 -18.56 2.85 19.18
N LYS A 469 -19.25 1.89 18.55
CA LYS A 469 -19.45 0.53 19.08
C LYS A 469 -18.12 -0.23 19.16
N VAL A 470 -17.36 -0.22 18.05
CA VAL A 470 -16.02 -0.83 17.98
C VAL A 470 -15.05 -0.15 18.96
N TRP A 471 -15.12 1.17 19.06
CA TRP A 471 -14.34 1.92 20.05
C TRP A 471 -14.65 1.52 21.50
N LYS A 472 -15.93 1.29 21.83
CA LYS A 472 -16.37 0.78 23.16
C LYS A 472 -16.01 -0.69 23.40
N GLY A 473 -15.34 -1.35 22.46
CA GLY A 473 -14.87 -2.73 22.58
C GLY A 473 -15.86 -3.79 22.10
N GLN A 474 -16.94 -3.40 21.41
CA GLN A 474 -17.78 -4.38 20.73
C GLN A 474 -17.06 -4.95 19.50
N PRO A 475 -17.21 -6.24 19.19
CA PRO A 475 -16.66 -6.83 17.97
C PRO A 475 -17.24 -6.15 16.72
N LYS A 476 -16.40 -5.94 15.70
CA LYS A 476 -16.83 -5.45 14.36
C LYS A 476 -17.98 -6.29 13.77
N GLU A 477 -18.07 -7.55 14.18
CA GLU A 477 -19.02 -8.59 13.74
C GLU A 477 -20.48 -8.19 13.91
N THR A 478 -20.80 -7.37 14.92
CA THR A 478 -22.16 -6.85 15.14
C THR A 478 -22.62 -5.80 14.11
N MET A 479 -21.79 -5.46 13.12
CA MET A 479 -22.14 -4.54 12.04
C MET A 479 -22.62 -5.23 10.74
N GLU A 480 -22.24 -6.48 10.47
CA GLU A 480 -22.70 -7.23 9.28
C GLU A 480 -24.22 -7.41 9.31
N VAL A 481 -24.77 -7.67 10.48
CA VAL A 481 -26.21 -7.88 10.72
C VAL A 481 -27.02 -6.59 10.53
N ALA A 482 -26.47 -5.42 10.91
CA ALA A 482 -27.22 -4.16 10.88
C ALA A 482 -27.32 -3.49 9.50
N LEU A 483 -26.57 -3.94 8.50
CA LEU A 483 -26.71 -3.44 7.12
C LEU A 483 -27.77 -4.20 6.31
N VAL A 484 -28.20 -5.37 6.80
CA VAL A 484 -29.19 -6.25 6.16
C VAL A 484 -30.53 -6.23 6.92
N ASP A 485 -30.54 -6.07 8.24
CA ASP A 485 -31.74 -6.25 9.09
C ASP A 485 -32.60 -5.01 9.35
N GLU A 486 -32.32 -3.83 8.77
CA GLU A 486 -33.27 -2.70 8.80
C GLU A 486 -34.22 -2.71 7.58
N ILE A 487 -34.56 -3.90 7.09
CA ILE A 487 -35.61 -4.14 6.11
C ILE A 487 -36.75 -4.86 6.84
N ASP A 488 -37.95 -4.31 6.69
CA ASP A 488 -39.25 -4.76 7.23
C ASP A 488 -39.60 -4.35 8.68
N ASN A 489 -40.10 -3.13 8.82
CA ASN A 489 -41.51 -2.94 9.22
C ASN A 489 -41.90 -1.46 9.14
N GLU A 490 -42.59 -1.09 8.07
CA GLU A 490 -43.94 -0.49 8.09
C GLU A 490 -44.26 0.06 6.70
N GLY A 491 -45.19 -0.60 5.98
CA GLY A 491 -45.96 0.04 4.91
C GLY A 491 -46.00 -0.67 3.55
N GLU A 492 -47.10 -1.41 3.36
CA GLU A 492 -47.81 -1.71 2.10
C GLU A 492 -47.26 -2.75 1.11
N GLU A 493 -48.13 -3.73 0.89
CA GLU A 493 -48.10 -4.81 -0.08
C GLU A 493 -48.05 -4.29 -1.52
N ASP A 494 -47.15 -4.84 -2.35
CA ASP A 494 -47.52 -5.23 -3.71
C ASP A 494 -46.51 -6.23 -4.31
N CYS A 495 -47.04 -7.20 -5.03
CA CYS A 495 -46.36 -8.40 -5.50
C CYS A 495 -45.71 -8.19 -6.89
N VAL A 496 -44.42 -8.52 -7.10
CA VAL A 496 -43.86 -8.93 -8.41
C VAL A 496 -42.68 -9.92 -8.24
N ASP A 497 -42.65 -10.89 -9.16
CA ASP A 497 -41.84 -12.11 -9.38
C ASP A 497 -40.29 -12.02 -9.22
N PRO A 498 -39.59 -13.14 -8.88
CA PRO A 498 -38.16 -13.20 -8.59
C PRO A 498 -37.33 -13.63 -9.80
N GLY A 499 -36.27 -12.89 -10.10
CA GLY A 499 -35.29 -13.31 -11.10
C GLY A 499 -34.24 -12.25 -11.42
N ALA A 500 -33.21 -12.16 -10.58
CA ALA A 500 -31.92 -11.57 -10.94
C ALA A 500 -30.87 -11.99 -9.90
N ASP A 501 -29.85 -12.72 -10.37
CA ASP A 501 -28.70 -13.17 -9.60
C ASP A 501 -27.86 -11.96 -9.14
N VAL A 502 -27.54 -11.90 -7.85
CA VAL A 502 -26.68 -10.86 -7.26
C VAL A 502 -25.27 -11.43 -7.14
N VAL A 503 -24.45 -11.16 -8.14
CA VAL A 503 -22.99 -11.31 -8.03
C VAL A 503 -22.45 -10.00 -7.47
N VAL A 504 -21.97 -10.02 -6.23
CA VAL A 504 -21.17 -8.93 -5.68
C VAL A 504 -19.81 -9.04 -6.34
N ASP A 505 -19.38 -8.05 -7.11
CA ASP A 505 -18.04 -7.98 -7.72
C ASP A 505 -17.31 -6.77 -7.12
N TYR A 506 -16.07 -6.97 -6.66
CA TYR A 506 -15.20 -5.90 -6.20
C TYR A 506 -14.52 -5.13 -7.35
N GLY A 507 -14.87 -5.44 -8.61
CA GLY A 507 -14.41 -4.74 -9.81
C GLY A 507 -15.48 -4.15 -10.74
N ALA A 508 -16.79 -4.25 -10.44
CA ALA A 508 -17.83 -3.81 -11.38
C ALA A 508 -18.39 -2.40 -11.09
N THR A 509 -18.54 -1.63 -12.17
CA THR A 509 -19.30 -0.39 -12.27
C THR A 509 -20.62 -0.50 -11.51
N ILE A 510 -20.83 0.39 -10.53
CA ILE A 510 -22.07 0.48 -9.76
C ILE A 510 -23.21 0.78 -10.74
N GLU A 511 -24.14 -0.15 -10.95
CA GLU A 511 -25.37 0.16 -11.67
C GLU A 511 -26.07 1.35 -10.99
N PRO A 512 -26.50 2.37 -11.75
CA PRO A 512 -27.00 3.59 -11.17
C PRO A 512 -28.33 3.32 -10.44
N ALA A 513 -28.39 3.73 -9.17
CA ALA A 513 -29.64 3.91 -8.48
C ALA A 513 -30.61 4.74 -9.33
N SER A 514 -31.87 4.30 -9.36
CA SER A 514 -33.00 5.01 -9.96
C SER A 514 -32.96 6.50 -9.57
N PRO A 515 -33.14 7.44 -10.52
CA PRO A 515 -32.93 8.88 -10.31
C PRO A 515 -33.84 9.53 -9.24
N ASP A 516 -34.83 8.80 -8.72
CA ASP A 516 -35.85 9.34 -7.81
C ASP A 516 -35.63 9.04 -6.31
N LEU A 517 -34.55 8.33 -5.93
CA LEU A 517 -34.23 8.10 -4.52
C LEU A 517 -33.26 9.16 -3.99
N MET A 518 -33.74 10.01 -3.07
CA MET A 518 -32.92 10.94 -2.29
C MET A 518 -31.67 10.23 -1.74
N PRO A 519 -30.46 10.83 -1.80
CA PRO A 519 -29.25 10.19 -1.31
C PRO A 519 -29.36 10.00 0.21
N VAL A 520 -29.66 8.77 0.63
CA VAL A 520 -29.71 8.39 2.05
C VAL A 520 -28.29 8.49 2.60
N LEU A 521 -28.06 9.49 3.44
CA LEU A 521 -26.79 9.75 4.13
C LEU A 521 -26.56 8.66 5.18
N ILE A 522 -25.40 7.98 5.14
CA ILE A 522 -24.98 7.11 6.23
C ILE A 522 -24.64 7.99 7.44
N PRO A 523 -25.31 7.83 8.60
CA PRO A 523 -24.92 8.50 9.83
C PRO A 523 -23.51 8.03 10.21
N SER A 524 -22.49 8.87 10.04
CA SER A 524 -21.11 8.40 9.99
C SER A 524 -20.18 9.19 10.91
N ARG A 525 -20.61 9.39 12.17
CA ARG A 525 -19.68 9.78 13.24
C ARG A 525 -18.76 8.61 13.59
N ARG A 526 -17.56 8.61 13.01
CA ARG A 526 -16.53 7.58 13.18
C ARG A 526 -15.27 8.14 13.84
N PHE A 527 -14.51 7.31 14.54
CA PHE A 527 -13.21 7.66 15.11
C PHE A 527 -12.08 7.20 14.19
N LEU A 528 -10.95 7.90 14.24
CA LEU A 528 -9.73 7.47 13.57
C LEU A 528 -8.98 6.54 14.51
N ARG A 529 -8.66 5.34 14.04
CA ARG A 529 -7.72 4.42 14.70
C ARG A 529 -6.43 4.39 13.89
N ILE A 530 -5.31 4.54 14.58
CA ILE A 530 -3.97 4.40 14.01
C ILE A 530 -3.27 3.22 14.66
N ARG A 531 -2.65 2.36 13.86
CA ARG A 531 -1.73 1.33 14.33
C ARG A 531 -0.33 1.67 13.83
N ASP A 532 0.63 1.75 14.75
CA ASP A 532 2.04 2.00 14.45
C ASP A 532 2.85 0.73 14.76
N TYR A 533 3.41 0.13 13.71
CA TYR A 533 4.17 -1.13 13.76
C TYR A 533 5.67 -0.90 14.00
N ASN A 534 6.12 0.34 14.22
CA ASN A 534 7.53 0.62 14.49
C ASN A 534 7.98 0.00 15.83
N PRO A 535 8.95 -0.93 15.84
CA PRO A 535 9.41 -1.59 17.06
C PRO A 535 9.94 -0.63 18.14
N CYS A 536 10.57 0.47 17.74
CA CYS A 536 11.09 1.48 18.65
C CYS A 536 9.95 2.27 19.32
N VAL A 537 8.86 2.53 18.58
CA VAL A 537 7.66 3.18 19.13
C VAL A 537 6.94 2.25 20.08
N VAL A 538 6.77 0.96 19.71
CA VAL A 538 6.21 -0.08 20.57
C VAL A 538 6.94 -0.13 21.91
N ARG A 539 8.27 -0.27 21.89
CA ARG A 539 9.09 -0.33 23.11
C ARG A 539 9.02 0.97 23.90
N MET A 540 9.11 2.12 23.25
CA MET A 540 9.05 3.42 23.91
C MET A 540 7.72 3.63 24.66
N VAL A 541 6.60 3.29 24.03
CA VAL A 541 5.28 3.45 24.66
C VAL A 541 5.11 2.41 25.78
N GLU A 542 5.59 1.19 25.59
CA GLU A 542 5.61 0.17 26.65
C GLU A 542 6.38 0.62 27.91
N GLU A 543 7.57 1.19 27.73
CA GLU A 543 8.37 1.75 28.82
C GLU A 543 7.63 2.90 29.51
N GLN A 544 6.95 3.77 28.75
CA GLN A 544 6.10 4.84 29.29
C GLN A 544 4.89 4.32 30.08
N LEU A 545 4.42 3.11 29.76
CA LEU A 545 3.33 2.43 30.46
C LEU A 545 3.79 1.61 31.68
N GLY A 546 5.08 1.69 32.04
CA GLY A 546 5.63 0.94 33.18
C GLY A 546 5.82 -0.55 32.90
N GLY A 547 6.06 -0.94 31.64
CA GLY A 547 6.41 -2.32 31.26
C GLY A 547 5.25 -3.32 31.28
N ARG A 548 4.01 -2.85 31.29
CA ARG A 548 2.81 -3.70 31.18
C ARG A 548 2.19 -3.55 29.80
N SER A 549 1.86 -4.67 29.15
CA SER A 549 0.87 -4.68 28.07
C SER A 549 -0.46 -4.19 28.65
N GLY A 550 -0.92 -2.99 28.24
CA GLY A 550 -2.08 -2.38 28.87
C GLY A 550 -2.61 -1.15 28.14
N LYS A 551 -3.83 -0.75 28.52
CA LYS A 551 -4.42 0.54 28.14
C LYS A 551 -4.05 1.57 29.19
N MET A 552 -3.59 2.75 28.78
CA MET A 552 -3.56 3.93 29.66
C MET A 552 -4.58 4.93 29.18
N GLU A 553 -5.48 5.30 30.08
CA GLU A 553 -6.38 6.44 29.93
C GLU A 553 -5.67 7.67 30.51
N THR A 554 -5.05 8.48 29.67
CA THR A 554 -4.53 9.77 30.11
C THR A 554 -5.66 10.79 30.13
N GLY A 555 -6.38 10.89 31.25
CA GLY A 555 -7.52 11.80 31.38
C GLY A 555 -8.64 11.50 30.38
N PRO A 556 -9.66 12.37 30.24
CA PRO A 556 -11.01 11.96 29.90
C PRO A 556 -11.28 11.73 28.38
N MET A 557 -10.36 11.06 27.65
CA MET A 557 -10.56 10.34 26.36
C MET A 557 -9.28 10.33 25.49
N ARG A 558 -8.20 9.64 25.89
CA ARG A 558 -7.16 9.14 24.96
C ARG A 558 -6.73 7.75 25.42
N THR A 559 -6.78 6.79 24.51
CA THR A 559 -6.36 5.40 24.78
C THR A 559 -5.17 5.06 23.89
N TRP A 560 -3.99 4.96 24.49
CA TRP A 560 -2.89 4.20 23.89
C TRP A 560 -3.02 2.75 24.34
N LYS A 561 -2.82 1.83 23.40
CA LYS A 561 -2.76 0.40 23.69
C LYS A 561 -1.54 -0.19 23.02
N VAL A 562 -0.66 -0.79 23.81
CA VAL A 562 0.46 -1.57 23.26
C VAL A 562 -0.01 -3.01 23.10
N CYS A 563 0.08 -3.53 21.88
CA CYS A 563 -0.27 -4.92 21.54
C CYS A 563 1.01 -5.66 21.16
N ARG A 564 1.48 -6.55 22.04
CA ARG A 564 2.61 -7.47 21.77
C ARG A 564 2.16 -8.92 21.80
N GLU A 565 1.30 -9.24 22.78
CA GLU A 565 0.79 -10.58 22.98
C GLU A 565 0.14 -11.16 21.72
N PRO A 566 0.20 -12.49 21.54
CA PRO A 566 -0.58 -13.17 20.52
C PRO A 566 -2.06 -12.82 20.63
N SER A 567 -2.69 -12.59 19.49
CA SER A 567 -4.13 -12.35 19.38
C SER A 567 -4.76 -13.37 18.46
N VAL A 568 -6.01 -13.75 18.77
CA VAL A 568 -6.78 -14.73 18.02
C VAL A 568 -7.86 -14.00 17.21
N CYS A 569 -7.83 -14.17 15.89
CA CYS A 569 -8.91 -13.78 14.99
C CYS A 569 -9.81 -15.01 14.77
N LYS A 570 -11.13 -14.83 14.98
CA LYS A 570 -12.08 -15.95 14.90
C LYS A 570 -12.27 -16.40 13.45
N ALA A 571 -12.17 -17.70 13.21
CA ALA A 571 -12.32 -18.29 11.89
C ALA A 571 -13.76 -18.23 11.38
N GLN A 572 -14.72 -18.44 12.27
CA GLN A 572 -16.17 -18.39 12.00
C GLN A 572 -16.64 -19.21 10.79
N GLY A 573 -15.98 -20.33 10.52
CA GLY A 573 -16.29 -21.19 9.38
C GLY A 573 -15.54 -20.85 8.10
N ALA A 574 -14.83 -19.72 8.01
CA ALA A 574 -13.98 -19.40 6.86
C ALA A 574 -12.70 -20.26 6.86
N PHE A 575 -12.05 -20.35 8.02
CA PHE A 575 -10.83 -21.12 8.23
C PHE A 575 -11.08 -22.38 9.06
N LYS A 576 -10.19 -23.36 8.90
CA LYS A 576 -10.22 -24.60 9.68
C LYS A 576 -10.09 -24.34 11.18
N ASP A 577 -9.17 -23.45 11.54
CA ASP A 577 -8.81 -23.11 12.90
C ASP A 577 -8.79 -21.58 13.08
N ASP A 578 -9.06 -21.12 14.31
CA ASP A 578 -8.91 -19.71 14.68
C ASP A 578 -7.46 -19.24 14.43
N ILE A 579 -7.29 -18.06 13.85
CA ILE A 579 -5.97 -17.57 13.42
C ILE A 579 -5.26 -16.86 14.57
N THR A 580 -4.12 -17.40 14.97
CA THR A 580 -3.23 -16.75 15.95
C THR A 580 -2.15 -15.94 15.25
N SER A 581 -1.94 -14.70 15.68
CA SER A 581 -0.95 -13.78 15.10
C SER A 581 -0.35 -12.85 16.17
N SER A 582 0.89 -12.36 15.99
CA SER A 582 1.66 -11.70 17.07
C SER A 582 2.57 -10.53 16.66
N LEU A 583 2.48 -9.99 15.44
CA LEU A 583 3.23 -8.79 15.04
C LEU A 583 2.89 -7.59 15.95
N PRO A 584 3.86 -7.00 16.68
CA PRO A 584 3.59 -5.94 17.64
C PRO A 584 3.20 -4.60 17.03
N TYR A 585 2.33 -3.84 17.72
CA TYR A 585 1.97 -2.49 17.31
C TYR A 585 1.50 -1.63 18.50
N VAL A 586 1.50 -0.31 18.31
CA VAL A 586 0.82 0.65 19.19
C VAL A 586 -0.47 1.12 18.53
N GLU A 587 -1.58 1.01 19.24
CA GLU A 587 -2.88 1.56 18.83
C GLU A 587 -3.11 2.93 19.47
N SER A 588 -3.54 3.89 18.66
CA SER A 588 -4.04 5.20 19.11
C SER A 588 -5.39 5.49 18.46
N VAL A 589 -6.34 6.02 19.23
CA VAL A 589 -7.66 6.41 18.70
C VAL A 589 -7.90 7.90 18.93
N SER A 590 -8.53 8.57 17.95
CA SER A 590 -8.85 9.99 18.04
C SER A 590 -9.77 10.29 19.22
N ARG A 591 -9.63 11.49 19.79
CA ARG A 591 -10.53 11.97 20.86
C ARG A 591 -11.95 12.20 20.37
N SER A 592 -12.06 12.74 19.16
CA SER A 592 -13.30 13.18 18.57
C SER A 592 -13.69 12.26 17.42
N ALA A 593 -14.99 12.11 17.23
CA ALA A 593 -15.52 11.51 16.02
C ALA A 593 -15.56 12.55 14.88
N PHE A 594 -15.39 12.05 13.67
CA PHE A 594 -15.45 12.78 12.41
C PHE A 594 -16.63 12.29 11.59
N ASP A 595 -17.16 13.15 10.73
CA ASP A 595 -18.18 12.81 9.74
C ASP A 595 -17.48 12.25 8.50
N MET A 596 -17.28 10.93 8.47
CA MET A 596 -16.50 10.23 7.45
C MET A 596 -16.97 8.78 7.30
N THR A 597 -16.91 8.27 6.08
CA THR A 597 -17.16 6.86 5.77
C THR A 597 -15.86 6.07 5.64
N ASP A 598 -14.81 6.71 5.13
CA ASP A 598 -13.52 6.08 4.83
C ASP A 598 -12.36 7.07 5.00
N VAL A 599 -11.12 6.57 4.97
CA VAL A 599 -9.92 7.34 5.31
C VAL A 599 -8.75 6.97 4.41
N MET A 600 -7.92 7.97 4.10
CA MET A 600 -6.62 7.78 3.46
C MET A 600 -5.54 8.51 4.25
N MET A 601 -4.28 8.15 4.08
CA MET A 601 -3.16 8.82 4.72
C MET A 601 -1.92 8.86 3.84
N ASP A 602 -1.08 9.85 4.12
CA ASP A 602 0.32 9.85 3.70
C ASP A 602 1.20 10.22 4.90
N ASP A 603 2.43 10.69 4.65
CA ASP A 603 3.40 11.02 5.70
C ASP A 603 2.93 12.08 6.71
N CYS A 604 2.07 13.02 6.29
CA CYS A 604 1.74 14.21 7.07
C CYS A 604 0.25 14.58 7.05
N ARG A 605 -0.58 13.83 6.32
CA ARG A 605 -2.01 14.07 6.17
C ARG A 605 -2.84 12.82 6.47
N VAL A 606 -4.07 13.08 6.92
CA VAL A 606 -5.16 12.11 6.90
C VAL A 606 -6.32 12.73 6.14
N LEU A 607 -6.79 12.07 5.08
CA LEU A 607 -7.96 12.45 4.31
C LEU A 607 -9.15 11.71 4.90
N LEU A 608 -10.22 12.45 5.17
CA LEU A 608 -11.49 11.93 5.66
C LEU A 608 -12.47 11.97 4.49
N LEU A 609 -12.81 10.81 3.95
CA LEU A 609 -13.69 10.67 2.82
C LEU A 609 -15.12 10.53 3.31
N LYS A 610 -16.04 11.22 2.64
CA LYS A 610 -17.47 11.05 2.84
C LYS A 610 -18.10 10.52 1.56
N ARG A 611 -18.69 9.33 1.62
CA ARG A 611 -19.34 8.67 0.48
C ARG A 611 -20.83 8.45 0.75
N THR A 612 -21.63 8.32 -0.32
CA THR A 612 -23.01 7.82 -0.24
C THR A 612 -23.02 6.31 0.04
N ARG A 613 -24.20 5.73 0.27
CA ARG A 613 -24.37 4.26 0.35
C ARG A 613 -23.91 3.55 -0.93
N GLY A 614 -24.13 4.16 -2.09
CA GLY A 614 -23.65 3.66 -3.39
C GLY A 614 -22.23 4.10 -3.73
N GLY A 615 -21.33 4.28 -2.75
CA GLY A 615 -19.90 4.53 -2.99
C GLY A 615 -19.49 5.90 -3.55
N ARG A 616 -20.45 6.70 -4.04
CA ARG A 616 -20.18 8.02 -4.64
C ARG A 616 -19.55 8.97 -3.62
N LEU A 617 -18.41 9.56 -3.97
CA LEU A 617 -17.71 10.51 -3.13
C LEU A 617 -18.45 11.85 -3.08
N LEU A 618 -18.73 12.33 -1.87
CA LEU A 618 -19.44 13.57 -1.56
C LEU A 618 -18.51 14.70 -1.12
N GLY A 619 -17.35 14.37 -0.57
CA GLY A 619 -16.38 15.35 -0.10
C GLY A 619 -15.21 14.73 0.62
N ILE A 620 -14.14 15.52 0.73
CA ILE A 620 -12.91 15.16 1.44
C ILE A 620 -12.57 16.29 2.40
N ASP A 621 -12.36 15.95 3.68
CA ASP A 621 -11.70 16.84 4.62
C ASP A 621 -10.25 16.36 4.83
N VAL A 622 -9.28 17.26 4.75
CA VAL A 622 -7.84 16.97 4.93
C VAL A 622 -7.41 17.46 6.30
N LEU A 623 -6.92 16.55 7.14
CA LEU A 623 -6.25 16.86 8.40
C LEU A 623 -4.74 16.91 8.16
N THR A 624 -4.09 18.01 8.52
CA THR A 624 -2.63 18.16 8.44
C THR A 624 -1.99 18.08 9.82
N MET A 625 -0.77 17.52 9.91
CA MET A 625 -0.01 17.35 11.16
C MET A 625 1.15 18.32 11.35
#